data_AF-A0A7C5IAN0-F1
#
_entry.id   AF-A0A7C5IAN0-F1
#
_cell.length_a   1.000
_cell.length_b   1.000
_cell.length_c   1.000
_cell.angle_alpha   90.00
_cell.angle_beta   90.00
_cell.angle_gamma   90.00
#
_symmetry.space_group_name_H-M   'P 1'
#
loop_
_entity.id
_entity.type
_entity.pdbx_description
1 polymer ?
#
loop_
_entity_poly.entity_id
_entity_poly.type
_entity_poly.pdbx_seq_one_letter_code
_entity_poly.pdbx_strand_id
1 'polypeptide(L)'
;QAFVDRLSEAFRATWQKLAIANVDFVRTTEPRHACVVQRILQDIYDRGDIYFGSYGGQYCLACERFLTEKELVNGRCPDHGTVPTYIEEKNYFFRMSKYQDWLISYLNEHPETIYPEQYLGEVLAFLRAPLEDLCISRPKSRLTWGIPLPFDQDYVTYVWFDALLNYVSAIGLYSDQARFERLWPHSRHLIGKDILTTHCVYWTTMLMALGLTLPRQIIAHGWWLTNRSKMSKSAGNVVDPLGLKDRLGVDSLRYFLMREMVVGLDADFSEEAFLRRHNYDLANDLGNLANRLAKFIQRSLGGKVPAPGTANAALDGEVRAMAEGLKDRVRELVEKVRIEAAIEQTMELVRRVNRYVAETEPFKLVREDRARAEAACYNALAALRFALNLLWPVMPRKCESLLRAMGAGERVGRLDDLRWDDLATGTPVTLEGPPFPRQDMPTEPAPAEAATGPAKVPLEAFAALDLRVGTVVAAQAIPKAQKLLSLEVDIGEEAPRHLVAGVAEAYSPQDLLGRQVIVVANLQPRKVFGFESNGMILAVRDKDGLALVAPVRPASPGAKVS
;
A
#
# COMPACT_ATOMS: atom_id res chain seq x y z
N GLN A 1 -16.73 29.34 -2.44
CA GLN A 1 -15.36 29.82 -2.14
C GLN A 1 -14.92 29.46 -0.72
N ALA A 2 -15.43 30.09 0.35
CA ALA A 2 -14.96 29.86 1.73
C ALA A 2 -14.85 28.37 2.17
N PHE A 3 -15.80 27.52 1.75
CA PHE A 3 -15.75 26.08 2.02
C PHE A 3 -14.51 25.40 1.44
N VAL A 4 -14.20 25.65 0.16
CA VAL A 4 -13.04 25.05 -0.52
C VAL A 4 -11.72 25.67 -0.08
N ASP A 5 -11.71 26.93 0.36
CA ASP A 5 -10.52 27.57 0.95
C ASP A 5 -10.12 26.85 2.25
N ARG A 6 -11.09 26.66 3.15
CA ARG A 6 -10.85 25.96 4.43
C ARG A 6 -10.39 24.52 4.21
N LEU A 7 -11.01 23.79 3.29
CA LEU A 7 -10.58 22.42 2.99
C LEU A 7 -9.18 22.39 2.39
N SER A 8 -8.91 23.23 1.39
CA SER A 8 -7.58 23.29 0.75
C SER A 8 -6.48 23.59 1.76
N GLU A 9 -6.73 24.49 2.72
CA GLU A 9 -5.75 24.79 3.76
C GLU A 9 -5.51 23.59 4.69
N ALA A 10 -6.55 22.85 5.04
CA ALA A 10 -6.40 21.62 5.83
C ALA A 10 -5.57 20.55 5.10
N PHE A 11 -5.74 20.39 3.78
CA PHE A 11 -4.89 19.51 2.97
C PHE A 11 -3.44 19.99 2.92
N ARG A 12 -3.21 21.29 2.68
CA ARG A 12 -1.86 21.89 2.67
C ARG A 12 -1.13 21.68 4.00
N ALA A 13 -1.80 21.94 5.12
CA ALA A 13 -1.27 21.70 6.46
C ALA A 13 -0.97 20.20 6.70
N THR A 14 -1.81 19.31 6.18
CA THR A 14 -1.59 17.86 6.29
C THR A 14 -0.34 17.41 5.54
N TRP A 15 -0.06 17.96 4.35
CA TRP A 15 1.13 17.62 3.56
C TRP A 15 2.42 18.02 4.27
N GLN A 16 2.44 19.21 4.88
CA GLN A 16 3.55 19.66 5.72
C GLN A 16 3.74 18.76 6.95
N LYS A 17 2.63 18.36 7.60
CA LYS A 17 2.63 17.43 8.73
C LYS A 17 3.18 16.04 8.34
N LEU A 18 3.01 15.63 7.09
CA LEU A 18 3.51 14.36 6.53
C LEU A 18 4.91 14.49 5.90
N ALA A 19 5.58 15.64 6.08
CA ALA A 19 6.91 15.92 5.51
C ALA A 19 6.96 15.72 3.98
N ILE A 20 5.88 16.08 3.28
CA ILE A 20 5.84 16.07 1.81
C ILE A 20 6.43 17.40 1.31
N ALA A 21 7.51 17.32 0.54
CA ALA A 21 8.25 18.48 0.04
C ALA A 21 7.81 18.87 -1.39
N ASN A 22 6.53 19.21 -1.57
CA ASN A 22 6.02 19.65 -2.86
C ASN A 22 6.52 21.08 -3.19
N VAL A 23 6.89 21.32 -4.45
CA VAL A 23 7.37 22.63 -4.93
C VAL A 23 6.20 23.57 -5.24
N ASP A 24 5.05 23.01 -5.62
CA ASP A 24 3.81 23.74 -5.86
C ASP A 24 2.63 22.98 -5.23
N PHE A 25 1.59 23.71 -4.84
CA PHE A 25 0.32 23.18 -4.39
C PHE A 25 -0.76 23.96 -5.12
N VAL A 26 -1.19 23.42 -6.26
CA VAL A 26 -2.16 24.06 -7.15
C VAL A 26 -3.58 23.95 -6.60
N ARG A 27 -4.36 25.02 -6.75
CA ARG A 27 -5.81 25.00 -6.56
C ARG A 27 -6.49 25.38 -7.87
N THR A 28 -7.50 24.63 -8.28
CA THR A 28 -8.24 24.92 -9.53
C THR A 28 -9.02 26.24 -9.48
N THR A 29 -9.22 26.81 -8.28
CA THR A 29 -9.79 28.16 -8.11
C THR A 29 -8.81 29.28 -8.42
N GLU A 30 -7.53 29.00 -8.66
CA GLU A 30 -6.53 30.03 -8.92
C GLU A 30 -6.68 30.63 -10.32
N PRO A 31 -6.55 31.97 -10.48
CA PRO A 31 -6.64 32.61 -11.80
C PRO A 31 -5.65 32.05 -12.83
N ARG A 32 -4.43 31.67 -12.41
CA ARG A 32 -3.42 31.07 -13.30
C ARG A 32 -3.90 29.76 -13.92
N HIS A 33 -4.71 29.00 -13.19
CA HIS A 33 -5.27 27.75 -13.67
C HIS A 33 -6.47 28.02 -14.60
N ALA A 34 -7.41 28.84 -14.14
CA ALA A 34 -8.62 29.17 -14.89
C ALA A 34 -8.31 29.77 -16.29
N CYS A 35 -7.29 30.64 -16.38
CA CYS A 35 -6.85 31.21 -17.64
C CYS A 35 -6.34 30.14 -18.63
N VAL A 36 -5.54 29.17 -18.15
CA VAL A 36 -5.04 28.07 -18.98
C VAL A 36 -6.19 27.17 -19.44
N VAL A 37 -7.12 26.84 -18.55
CA VAL A 37 -8.31 26.03 -18.89
C VAL A 37 -9.14 26.71 -19.97
N GLN A 38 -9.44 28.01 -19.81
CA GLN A 38 -10.21 28.76 -20.81
C GLN A 38 -9.49 28.82 -22.16
N ARG A 39 -8.18 29.05 -22.17
CA ARG A 39 -7.39 29.05 -23.41
C ARG A 39 -7.43 27.69 -24.10
N ILE A 40 -7.26 26.61 -23.36
CA ILE A 40 -7.34 25.24 -23.87
C ILE A 40 -8.72 24.91 -24.44
N LEU A 41 -9.80 25.30 -23.75
CA LEU A 41 -11.15 25.11 -24.23
C LEU A 41 -11.37 25.84 -25.56
N GLN A 42 -10.89 27.08 -25.68
CA GLN A 42 -10.97 27.82 -26.93
C GLN A 42 -10.15 27.13 -28.04
N ASP A 43 -8.91 26.74 -27.76
CA ASP A 43 -8.02 26.08 -28.72
C ASP A 43 -8.64 24.77 -29.28
N ILE A 44 -9.24 23.94 -28.42
CA ILE A 44 -9.88 22.68 -28.83
C ILE A 44 -11.20 22.95 -29.58
N TYR A 45 -11.94 23.99 -29.18
CA TYR A 45 -13.15 24.42 -29.88
C TYR A 45 -12.86 24.89 -31.30
N ASP A 46 -11.84 25.75 -31.47
CA ASP A 46 -11.42 26.28 -32.77
C ASP A 46 -10.89 25.19 -33.70
N ARG A 47 -10.37 24.09 -33.14
CA ARG A 47 -9.97 22.87 -33.88
C ARG A 47 -11.13 21.96 -34.28
N GLY A 48 -12.35 22.27 -33.86
CA GLY A 48 -13.57 21.50 -34.18
C GLY A 48 -13.78 20.24 -33.34
N ASP A 49 -13.01 20.06 -32.27
CA ASP A 49 -13.10 18.89 -31.38
C ASP A 49 -14.06 19.10 -30.20
N ILE A 50 -14.66 20.28 -30.08
CA ILE A 50 -15.78 20.53 -29.19
C ILE A 50 -17.01 20.87 -30.05
N TYR A 51 -18.13 20.24 -29.77
CA TYR A 51 -19.40 20.52 -30.44
C TYR A 51 -20.53 20.62 -29.44
N PHE A 52 -21.58 21.37 -29.81
CA PHE A 52 -22.81 21.44 -29.04
C PHE A 52 -23.76 20.32 -29.46
N GLY A 53 -24.27 19.56 -28.50
CA GLY A 53 -25.19 18.46 -28.74
C GLY A 53 -26.20 18.33 -27.61
N SER A 54 -27.18 17.46 -27.79
CA SER A 54 -28.06 17.05 -26.71
C SER A 54 -27.77 15.61 -26.31
N TYR A 55 -27.77 15.36 -25.01
CA TYR A 55 -27.76 14.01 -24.45
C TYR A 55 -29.00 13.88 -23.59
N GLY A 56 -29.86 12.93 -23.94
CA GLY A 56 -31.12 12.71 -23.25
C GLY A 56 -31.38 11.24 -23.01
N GLY A 57 -31.88 10.95 -21.81
CA GLY A 57 -32.17 9.59 -21.39
C GLY A 57 -33.31 9.55 -20.37
N GLN A 58 -33.83 8.35 -20.14
CA GLN A 58 -34.89 8.11 -19.18
C GLN A 58 -34.30 8.21 -17.77
N TYR A 59 -34.61 9.26 -17.02
CA TYR A 59 -34.07 9.50 -15.68
C TYR A 59 -35.07 9.11 -14.60
N CYS A 60 -34.70 8.19 -13.71
CA CYS A 60 -35.52 7.88 -12.55
C CYS A 60 -35.11 8.77 -11.38
N LEU A 61 -35.99 9.71 -11.02
CA LEU A 61 -35.80 10.62 -9.88
C LEU A 61 -35.58 9.87 -8.56
N ALA A 62 -36.24 8.72 -8.36
CA ALA A 62 -36.10 7.94 -7.13
C ALA A 62 -34.77 7.16 -7.06
N CYS A 63 -34.21 6.74 -8.21
CA CYS A 63 -32.87 6.14 -8.28
C CYS A 63 -31.74 7.18 -8.39
N GLU A 64 -32.07 8.43 -8.69
CA GLU A 64 -31.15 9.49 -9.14
C GLU A 64 -30.21 9.06 -10.29
N ARG A 65 -30.68 8.21 -11.22
CA ARG A 65 -29.86 7.73 -12.35
C ARG A 65 -30.62 7.69 -13.67
N PHE A 66 -29.85 7.77 -14.76
CA PHE A 66 -30.33 7.42 -16.09
C PHE A 66 -30.49 5.90 -16.20
N LEU A 67 -31.60 5.49 -16.81
CA LEU A 67 -31.96 4.13 -17.16
C LEU A 67 -31.91 4.03 -18.68
N THR A 68 -31.22 3.02 -19.19
CA THR A 68 -31.29 2.65 -20.60
C THR A 68 -32.64 2.01 -20.90
N GLU A 69 -33.09 2.02 -22.16
CA GLU A 69 -34.36 1.39 -22.54
C GLU A 69 -34.43 -0.10 -22.16
N LYS A 70 -33.28 -0.79 -22.16
CA LYS A 70 -33.16 -2.22 -21.78
C LYS A 70 -33.35 -2.45 -20.28
N GLU A 71 -33.12 -1.44 -19.45
CA GLU A 71 -33.30 -1.53 -18.00
C GLU A 71 -34.75 -1.26 -17.58
N LEU A 72 -35.59 -0.74 -18.46
CA LEU A 72 -36.99 -0.45 -18.16
C LEU A 72 -37.86 -1.70 -18.30
N VAL A 73 -38.66 -1.97 -17.27
CA VAL A 73 -39.67 -3.04 -17.30
C VAL A 73 -41.03 -2.40 -17.55
N ASN A 74 -41.63 -2.64 -18.71
CA ASN A 74 -42.88 -2.00 -19.15
C ASN A 74 -42.81 -0.45 -19.10
N GLY A 75 -41.67 0.13 -19.48
CA GLY A 75 -41.46 1.59 -19.46
C GLY A 75 -41.31 2.20 -18.06
N ARG A 76 -41.13 1.37 -17.03
CA ARG A 76 -40.98 1.79 -15.62
C ARG A 76 -39.63 1.38 -15.07
N CYS A 77 -39.14 2.15 -14.10
CA CYS A 77 -37.97 1.81 -13.30
C CYS A 77 -38.21 0.45 -12.59
N PRO A 78 -37.30 -0.52 -12.73
CA PRO A 78 -37.48 -1.85 -12.12
C PRO A 78 -37.49 -1.80 -10.60
N ASP A 79 -36.77 -0.84 -10.01
CA ASP A 79 -36.59 -0.73 -8.56
C ASP A 79 -37.76 0.02 -7.89
N HIS A 80 -38.38 0.98 -8.58
CA HIS A 80 -39.37 1.89 -7.99
C HIS A 80 -40.75 1.82 -8.63
N GLY A 81 -40.90 1.11 -9.76
CA GLY A 81 -42.16 1.01 -10.50
C GLY A 81 -42.68 2.34 -11.07
N THR A 82 -41.90 3.43 -11.01
CA THR A 82 -42.27 4.75 -11.53
C THR A 82 -41.83 4.89 -12.99
N VAL A 83 -42.60 5.67 -13.76
CA VAL A 83 -42.21 6.03 -15.13
C VAL A 83 -41.06 7.04 -15.01
N PRO A 84 -39.87 6.74 -15.54
CA PRO A 84 -38.77 7.70 -15.54
C PRO A 84 -39.13 8.92 -16.40
N THR A 85 -38.56 10.08 -16.06
CA THR A 85 -38.71 11.29 -16.84
C THR A 85 -37.60 11.37 -17.87
N TYR A 86 -37.94 11.54 -19.15
CA TYR A 86 -36.94 11.84 -20.16
C TYR A 86 -36.35 13.23 -19.88
N ILE A 87 -35.06 13.26 -19.54
CA ILE A 87 -34.32 14.51 -19.35
C ILE A 87 -33.35 14.60 -20.52
N GLU A 88 -33.49 15.66 -21.31
CA GLU A 88 -32.56 16.02 -22.37
C GLU A 88 -31.83 17.28 -21.95
N GLU A 89 -30.51 17.19 -21.78
CA GLU A 89 -29.68 18.35 -21.53
C GLU A 89 -28.84 18.64 -22.77
N LYS A 90 -28.92 19.89 -23.24
CA LYS A 90 -27.99 20.41 -24.24
C LYS A 90 -26.68 20.76 -23.56
N ASN A 91 -25.57 20.25 -24.08
CA ASN A 91 -24.25 20.42 -23.53
C ASN A 91 -23.21 20.46 -24.64
N TYR A 92 -22.00 20.90 -24.30
CA TYR A 92 -20.81 20.77 -25.13
C TYR A 92 -20.12 19.44 -24.86
N PHE A 93 -19.73 18.79 -25.94
CA PHE A 93 -19.08 17.49 -25.96
C PHE A 93 -17.70 17.61 -26.60
N PHE A 94 -16.71 16.95 -26.00
CA PHE A 94 -15.40 16.73 -26.58
C PHE A 94 -15.43 15.44 -27.42
N ARG A 95 -14.92 15.51 -28.65
CA ARG A 95 -14.82 14.40 -29.61
C ARG A 95 -13.78 13.37 -29.20
N MET A 96 -13.96 12.76 -28.02
CA MET A 96 -13.05 11.78 -27.46
C MET A 96 -12.99 10.51 -28.32
N SER A 97 -14.11 10.10 -28.91
CA SER A 97 -14.22 8.90 -29.75
C SER A 97 -13.27 8.94 -30.96
N LYS A 98 -13.03 10.13 -31.52
CA LYS A 98 -12.10 10.39 -32.63
C LYS A 98 -10.67 9.87 -32.36
N TYR A 99 -10.25 9.82 -31.10
CA TYR A 99 -8.88 9.51 -30.69
C TYR A 99 -8.65 8.05 -30.30
N GLN A 100 -9.69 7.20 -30.37
CA GLN A 100 -9.62 5.82 -29.88
C GLN A 100 -8.56 4.98 -30.59
N ASP A 101 -8.58 4.90 -31.93
CA ASP A 101 -7.68 4.04 -32.68
C ASP A 101 -6.21 4.44 -32.48
N TRP A 102 -5.96 5.75 -32.46
CA TRP A 102 -4.65 6.29 -32.15
C TRP A 102 -4.19 5.90 -30.74
N LEU A 103 -5.07 6.03 -29.75
CA LEU A 103 -4.74 5.70 -28.36
C LEU A 103 -4.39 4.21 -28.21
N ILE A 104 -5.15 3.33 -28.88
CA ILE A 104 -4.87 1.90 -28.89
C ILE A 104 -3.50 1.63 -29.52
N SER A 105 -3.19 2.21 -30.68
CA SER A 105 -1.87 2.03 -31.34
C SER A 105 -0.74 2.51 -30.43
N TYR A 106 -0.87 3.72 -29.89
CA TYR A 106 0.13 4.32 -29.02
C TYR A 106 0.41 3.47 -27.78
N LEU A 107 -0.63 2.98 -27.10
CA LEU A 107 -0.47 2.17 -25.88
C LEU A 107 0.16 0.80 -26.14
N ASN A 108 -0.03 0.23 -27.34
CA ASN A 108 0.65 -1.01 -27.73
C ASN A 108 2.13 -0.77 -28.08
N GLU A 109 2.46 0.38 -28.67
CA GLU A 109 3.83 0.77 -29.03
C GLU A 109 4.65 1.25 -27.82
N HIS A 110 3.98 1.83 -26.83
CA HIS A 110 4.59 2.42 -25.63
C HIS A 110 4.00 1.85 -24.33
N PRO A 111 4.15 0.54 -24.07
CA PRO A 111 3.53 -0.12 -22.92
C PRO A 111 4.03 0.44 -21.57
N GLU A 112 5.20 1.06 -21.52
CA GLU A 112 5.75 1.73 -20.34
C GLU A 112 4.97 2.96 -19.90
N THR A 113 4.08 3.49 -20.75
CA THR A 113 3.26 4.68 -20.47
C THR A 113 2.35 4.48 -19.27
N ILE A 114 1.86 3.25 -19.03
CA ILE A 114 0.97 2.93 -17.91
C ILE A 114 1.65 1.87 -17.04
N TYR A 115 1.77 2.15 -15.75
CA TYR A 115 2.39 1.24 -14.78
C TYR A 115 1.51 1.02 -13.54
N PRO A 116 1.40 -0.22 -13.01
CA PRO A 116 1.93 -1.46 -13.58
C PRO A 116 1.19 -1.95 -14.84
N GLU A 117 1.80 -2.91 -15.54
CA GLU A 117 1.31 -3.49 -16.80
C GLU A 117 -0.12 -4.04 -16.72
N GLN A 118 -0.56 -4.51 -15.55
CA GLN A 118 -1.94 -4.97 -15.37
C GLN A 118 -2.97 -3.88 -15.70
N TYR A 119 -2.70 -2.61 -15.38
CA TYR A 119 -3.60 -1.50 -15.65
C TYR A 119 -3.57 -1.07 -17.12
N LEU A 120 -2.45 -1.30 -17.82
CA LEU A 120 -2.44 -1.19 -19.29
C LEU A 120 -3.41 -2.19 -19.90
N GLY A 121 -3.38 -3.45 -19.42
CA GLY A 121 -4.32 -4.49 -19.84
C GLY A 121 -5.78 -4.11 -19.60
N GLU A 122 -6.10 -3.54 -18.43
CA GLU A 122 -7.45 -3.04 -18.11
C GLU A 122 -7.89 -1.91 -19.05
N VAL A 123 -7.01 -0.93 -19.32
CA VAL A 123 -7.30 0.18 -20.22
C VAL A 123 -7.50 -0.30 -21.67
N LEU A 124 -6.64 -1.19 -22.16
CA LEU A 124 -6.80 -1.78 -23.49
C LEU A 124 -8.07 -2.62 -23.60
N ALA A 125 -8.46 -3.34 -22.53
CA ALA A 125 -9.72 -4.07 -22.49
C ALA A 125 -10.93 -3.13 -22.55
N PHE A 126 -10.88 -2.00 -21.83
CA PHE A 126 -11.89 -0.94 -21.89
C PHE A 126 -12.03 -0.35 -23.30
N LEU A 127 -10.90 -0.10 -23.98
CA LEU A 127 -10.84 0.46 -25.34
C LEU A 127 -11.28 -0.50 -26.45
N ARG A 128 -11.63 -1.76 -26.13
CA ARG A 128 -12.26 -2.67 -27.10
C ARG A 128 -13.67 -2.25 -27.46
N ALA A 129 -14.35 -1.57 -26.55
CA ALA A 129 -15.65 -0.97 -26.83
C ALA A 129 -15.45 0.42 -27.49
N PRO A 130 -16.35 0.84 -28.39
CA PRO A 130 -16.34 2.22 -28.91
C PRO A 130 -16.42 3.24 -27.77
N LEU A 131 -15.52 4.22 -27.78
CA LEU A 131 -15.56 5.37 -26.89
C LEU A 131 -16.72 6.28 -27.27
N GLU A 132 -17.46 6.74 -26.27
CA GLU A 132 -18.42 7.82 -26.43
C GLU A 132 -17.73 9.18 -26.34
N ASP A 133 -18.35 10.22 -26.89
CA ASP A 133 -17.87 11.58 -26.74
C ASP A 133 -18.14 12.12 -25.33
N LEU A 134 -17.19 12.86 -24.79
CA LEU A 134 -17.20 13.26 -23.38
C LEU A 134 -18.00 14.56 -23.21
N CYS A 135 -19.04 14.55 -22.36
CA CYS A 135 -19.77 15.77 -21.99
C CYS A 135 -18.90 16.68 -21.08
N ILE A 136 -18.39 17.77 -21.63
CA ILE A 136 -17.42 18.67 -20.98
C ILE A 136 -18.03 19.95 -20.40
N SER A 137 -19.35 20.14 -20.47
CA SER A 137 -20.01 21.30 -19.90
C SER A 137 -21.18 20.94 -19.00
N ARG A 138 -21.64 21.89 -18.20
CA ARG A 138 -22.93 21.86 -17.50
C ARG A 138 -23.58 23.24 -17.56
N PRO A 139 -24.90 23.35 -17.73
CA PRO A 139 -25.57 24.65 -17.76
C PRO A 139 -25.55 25.30 -16.38
N LYS A 140 -25.36 26.63 -16.33
CA LYS A 140 -25.34 27.42 -15.09
C LYS A 140 -26.67 27.42 -14.35
N SER A 141 -27.78 27.16 -15.04
CA SER A 141 -29.09 26.94 -14.42
C SER A 141 -29.09 25.75 -13.46
N ARG A 142 -28.19 24.76 -13.66
CA ARG A 142 -28.06 23.57 -12.83
C ARG A 142 -26.86 23.65 -11.88
N LEU A 143 -25.73 24.17 -12.36
CA LEU A 143 -24.50 24.26 -11.58
C LEU A 143 -23.76 25.57 -11.90
N THR A 144 -23.70 26.48 -10.94
CA THR A 144 -23.02 27.76 -11.10
C THR A 144 -21.52 27.70 -10.74
N TRP A 145 -21.08 26.64 -10.07
CA TRP A 145 -19.70 26.49 -9.60
C TRP A 145 -18.83 25.74 -10.62
N GLY A 146 -17.97 26.48 -11.34
CA GLY A 146 -17.00 25.94 -12.28
C GLY A 146 -16.41 27.05 -13.16
N ILE A 147 -15.39 26.73 -13.97
CA ILE A 147 -14.80 27.69 -14.91
C ILE A 147 -15.74 27.86 -16.11
N PRO A 148 -16.21 29.08 -16.43
CA PRO A 148 -17.07 29.31 -17.60
C PRO A 148 -16.36 28.98 -18.91
N LEU A 149 -17.11 28.43 -19.88
CA LEU A 149 -16.57 28.23 -21.23
C LEU A 149 -16.30 29.60 -21.89
N PRO A 150 -15.19 29.77 -22.61
CA PRO A 150 -14.83 31.07 -23.20
C PRO A 150 -15.81 31.50 -24.31
N PHE A 151 -16.36 30.54 -25.06
CA PHE A 151 -17.28 30.75 -26.18
C PHE A 151 -18.77 30.67 -25.79
N ASP A 152 -19.11 30.24 -24.57
CA ASP A 152 -20.50 30.18 -24.10
C ASP A 152 -20.58 30.35 -22.57
N GLN A 153 -20.93 31.55 -22.14
CA GLN A 153 -20.95 31.93 -20.73
C GLN A 153 -22.14 31.36 -19.96
N ASP A 154 -23.12 30.73 -20.61
CA ASP A 154 -24.23 30.07 -19.91
C ASP A 154 -23.86 28.68 -19.39
N TYR A 155 -22.65 28.21 -19.69
CA TYR A 155 -22.12 26.92 -19.27
C TYR A 155 -20.86 27.04 -18.42
N VAL A 156 -20.66 26.05 -17.57
CA VAL A 156 -19.42 25.82 -16.82
C VAL A 156 -18.77 24.51 -17.24
N THR A 157 -17.45 24.46 -17.17
CA THR A 157 -16.61 23.32 -17.53
C THR A 157 -16.86 22.14 -16.58
N TYR A 158 -16.92 20.94 -17.14
CA TYR A 158 -16.96 19.70 -16.39
C TYR A 158 -15.69 19.55 -15.54
N VAL A 159 -15.88 19.24 -14.25
CA VAL A 159 -14.82 19.24 -13.25
C VAL A 159 -13.61 18.37 -13.61
N TRP A 160 -13.77 17.24 -14.31
CA TRP A 160 -12.63 16.41 -14.70
C TRP A 160 -11.82 17.00 -15.85
N PHE A 161 -12.48 17.69 -16.79
CA PHE A 161 -11.78 18.36 -17.89
C PHE A 161 -10.93 19.52 -17.37
N ASP A 162 -11.50 20.30 -16.45
CA ASP A 162 -10.81 21.34 -15.67
C ASP A 162 -9.66 20.74 -14.84
N ALA A 163 -9.97 19.78 -13.96
CA ALA A 163 -9.01 19.21 -13.02
C ALA A 163 -7.80 18.60 -13.71
N LEU A 164 -7.95 17.85 -14.82
CA LEU A 164 -6.80 17.26 -15.52
C LEU A 164 -5.79 18.30 -16.04
N LEU A 165 -6.25 19.52 -16.35
CA LEU A 165 -5.40 20.62 -16.80
C LEU A 165 -4.56 21.22 -15.66
N ASN A 166 -4.75 20.78 -14.41
CA ASN A 166 -3.92 21.20 -13.29
C ASN A 166 -2.44 20.84 -13.53
N TYR A 167 -2.17 19.69 -14.17
CA TYR A 167 -0.81 19.20 -14.40
C TYR A 167 0.02 20.16 -15.27
N VAL A 168 -0.60 20.70 -16.33
CA VAL A 168 0.08 21.56 -17.29
C VAL A 168 0.06 23.03 -16.86
N SER A 169 -1.03 23.48 -16.24
CA SER A 169 -1.14 24.85 -15.72
C SER A 169 -0.19 25.10 -14.52
N ALA A 170 0.00 24.12 -13.63
CA ALA A 170 0.90 24.25 -12.48
C ALA A 170 2.38 24.39 -12.89
N ILE A 171 2.76 23.86 -14.05
CA ILE A 171 4.15 23.90 -14.53
C ILE A 171 4.38 24.94 -15.63
N GLY A 172 3.39 25.76 -15.95
CA GLY A 172 3.59 26.97 -16.75
C GLY A 172 3.11 26.90 -18.20
N LEU A 173 2.27 25.93 -18.61
CA LEU A 173 1.71 25.95 -19.97
C LEU A 173 1.05 27.32 -20.23
N TYR A 174 1.46 28.00 -21.30
CA TYR A 174 1.08 29.36 -21.70
C TYR A 174 1.49 30.53 -20.80
N SER A 175 1.96 30.28 -19.57
CA SER A 175 2.34 31.33 -18.61
C SER A 175 3.85 31.41 -18.37
N ASP A 176 4.55 30.29 -18.50
CA ASP A 176 6.00 30.13 -18.42
C ASP A 176 6.41 28.93 -19.29
N GLN A 177 6.48 29.16 -20.60
CA GLN A 177 6.70 28.12 -21.59
C GLN A 177 8.04 27.39 -21.39
N ALA A 178 9.10 28.12 -20.99
CA ALA A 178 10.41 27.54 -20.73
C ALA A 178 10.38 26.56 -19.55
N ARG A 179 9.62 26.88 -18.49
CA ARG A 179 9.41 25.95 -17.38
C ARG A 179 8.60 24.73 -17.80
N PHE A 180 7.54 24.91 -18.60
CA PHE A 180 6.72 23.81 -19.10
C PHE A 180 7.57 22.84 -19.93
N GLU A 181 8.31 23.32 -20.92
CA GLU A 181 9.16 22.51 -21.81
C GLU A 181 10.26 21.77 -21.05
N ARG A 182 10.80 22.37 -19.98
CA ARG A 182 11.81 21.72 -19.13
C ARG A 182 11.23 20.58 -18.28
N LEU A 183 9.99 20.69 -17.82
CA LEU A 183 9.41 19.78 -16.82
C LEU A 183 8.52 18.69 -17.43
N TRP A 184 7.75 19.02 -18.46
CA TRP A 184 6.73 18.14 -19.05
C TRP A 184 7.28 16.81 -19.59
N PRO A 185 8.41 16.77 -20.33
CA PRO A 185 8.97 15.50 -20.83
C PRO A 185 9.40 14.52 -19.74
N HIS A 186 9.52 14.98 -18.50
CA HIS A 186 9.94 14.18 -17.34
C HIS A 186 8.81 13.90 -16.36
N SER A 187 7.57 14.35 -16.66
CA SER A 187 6.45 14.21 -15.75
C SER A 187 6.01 12.75 -15.59
N ARG A 188 5.82 12.32 -14.35
CA ARG A 188 5.17 11.06 -14.00
C ARG A 188 3.94 11.36 -13.15
N HIS A 189 2.79 10.80 -13.52
CA HIS A 189 1.52 11.05 -12.85
C HIS A 189 1.24 9.91 -11.86
N LEU A 190 1.22 10.21 -10.56
CA LEU A 190 0.90 9.25 -9.50
C LEU A 190 -0.59 9.36 -9.16
N ILE A 191 -1.34 8.27 -9.37
CA ILE A 191 -2.80 8.23 -9.19
C ILE A 191 -3.26 6.98 -8.45
N GLY A 192 -4.45 7.03 -7.86
CA GLY A 192 -5.16 5.83 -7.43
C GLY A 192 -5.82 5.11 -8.60
N LYS A 193 -5.99 3.78 -8.51
CA LYS A 193 -6.64 2.98 -9.55
C LYS A 193 -8.09 3.39 -9.87
N ASP A 194 -8.78 4.07 -8.94
CA ASP A 194 -10.16 4.53 -9.11
C ASP A 194 -10.34 5.62 -10.17
N ILE A 195 -9.26 6.30 -10.55
CA ILE A 195 -9.28 7.39 -11.54
C ILE A 195 -8.47 7.03 -12.79
N LEU A 196 -8.22 5.73 -13.00
CA LEU A 196 -7.40 5.19 -14.09
C LEU A 196 -7.94 5.61 -15.47
N THR A 197 -9.21 5.36 -15.77
CA THR A 197 -9.82 5.71 -17.06
C THR A 197 -9.70 7.21 -17.36
N THR A 198 -9.92 8.05 -16.34
CA THR A 198 -9.82 9.50 -16.52
C THR A 198 -8.41 9.95 -16.91
N HIS A 199 -7.37 9.31 -16.39
CA HIS A 199 -5.98 9.68 -16.70
C HIS A 199 -5.43 8.97 -17.93
N CYS A 200 -5.80 7.72 -18.16
CA CYS A 200 -5.25 6.93 -19.25
C CYS A 200 -6.02 7.11 -20.57
N VAL A 201 -7.30 7.50 -20.50
CA VAL A 201 -8.15 7.73 -21.68
C VAL A 201 -8.47 9.21 -21.84
N TYR A 202 -9.15 9.83 -20.87
CA TYR A 202 -9.68 11.19 -21.09
C TYR A 202 -8.53 12.19 -21.20
N TRP A 203 -7.59 12.12 -20.26
CA TRP A 203 -6.44 13.01 -20.28
C TRP A 203 -5.54 12.82 -21.50
N THR A 204 -5.28 11.56 -21.89
CA THR A 204 -4.45 11.25 -23.06
C THR A 204 -5.07 11.78 -24.36
N THR A 205 -6.38 11.60 -24.53
CA THR A 205 -7.09 12.12 -25.71
C THR A 205 -7.17 13.65 -25.70
N MET A 206 -7.33 14.28 -24.53
CA MET A 206 -7.24 15.74 -24.39
C MET A 206 -5.86 16.28 -24.80
N LEU A 207 -4.78 15.63 -24.36
CA LEU A 207 -3.40 16.01 -24.74
C LEU A 207 -3.19 15.92 -26.26
N MET A 208 -3.75 14.90 -26.90
CA MET A 208 -3.68 14.76 -28.35
C MET A 208 -4.46 15.83 -29.10
N ALA A 209 -5.67 16.17 -28.64
CA ALA A 209 -6.42 17.28 -29.22
C ALA A 209 -5.67 18.62 -29.12
N LEU A 210 -4.92 18.80 -28.04
CA LEU A 210 -4.03 19.94 -27.83
C LEU A 210 -2.75 19.90 -28.69
N GLY A 211 -2.36 18.72 -29.18
CA GLY A 211 -1.08 18.51 -29.85
C GLY A 211 0.11 18.54 -28.89
N LEU A 212 -0.10 18.15 -27.63
CA LEU A 212 0.95 18.02 -26.62
C LEU A 212 1.46 16.57 -26.55
N THR A 213 2.74 16.41 -26.20
CA THR A 213 3.29 15.09 -25.89
C THR A 213 2.63 14.52 -24.64
N LEU A 214 2.62 13.19 -24.51
CA LEU A 214 2.13 12.54 -23.29
C LEU A 214 3.12 12.66 -22.12
N PRO A 215 2.65 12.55 -20.86
CA PRO A 215 3.55 12.41 -19.73
C PRO A 215 4.39 11.13 -19.90
N ARG A 216 5.62 11.14 -19.35
CA ARG A 216 6.53 9.99 -19.42
C ARG A 216 5.91 8.70 -18.89
N GLN A 217 5.09 8.79 -17.86
CA GLN A 217 4.43 7.63 -17.27
C GLN A 217 3.20 8.04 -16.43
N ILE A 218 2.17 7.21 -16.45
CA ILE A 218 1.03 7.23 -15.52
C ILE A 218 1.18 6.01 -14.61
N ILE A 219 1.36 6.26 -13.32
CA ILE A 219 1.59 5.27 -12.28
C ILE A 219 0.33 5.16 -11.44
N ALA A 220 -0.35 4.03 -11.52
CA ALA A 220 -1.52 3.73 -10.71
C ALA A 220 -1.15 2.85 -9.51
N HIS A 221 -1.56 3.27 -8.31
CA HIS A 221 -1.41 2.49 -7.08
C HIS A 221 -2.75 1.90 -6.62
N GLY A 222 -2.69 0.82 -5.86
CA GLY A 222 -3.85 0.20 -5.23
C GLY A 222 -4.39 1.01 -4.05
N TRP A 223 -5.44 0.50 -3.41
CA TRP A 223 -6.02 1.13 -2.23
C TRP A 223 -5.35 0.65 -0.95
N TRP A 224 -5.37 1.54 0.05
CA TRP A 224 -5.23 1.13 1.44
C TRP A 224 -6.57 0.63 1.96
N LEU A 225 -6.58 -0.62 2.42
CA LEU A 225 -7.75 -1.29 2.97
C LEU A 225 -7.65 -1.36 4.50
N THR A 226 -8.78 -1.48 5.19
CA THR A 226 -8.84 -1.81 6.61
C THR A 226 -9.82 -2.98 6.76
N ASN A 227 -9.39 -4.06 7.40
CA ASN A 227 -10.15 -5.32 7.49
C ASN A 227 -10.63 -5.85 6.12
N ARG A 228 -9.77 -5.78 5.08
CA ARG A 228 -10.08 -6.19 3.70
C ARG A 228 -11.24 -5.42 3.04
N SER A 229 -11.60 -4.25 3.56
CA SER A 229 -12.58 -3.33 2.98
C SER A 229 -11.94 -1.97 2.74
N LYS A 230 -12.39 -1.24 1.71
CA LYS A 230 -11.89 0.11 1.42
C LYS A 230 -12.22 1.05 2.58
N MET A 231 -11.24 1.84 3.04
CA MET A 231 -11.51 2.90 4.02
C MET A 231 -12.55 3.88 3.47
N SER A 232 -13.65 4.08 4.20
CA SER A 232 -14.64 5.10 3.87
C SER A 232 -15.15 5.77 5.14
N LYS A 233 -15.40 7.09 5.05
CA LYS A 233 -15.97 7.87 6.15
C LYS A 233 -17.38 7.37 6.55
N SER A 234 -18.10 6.74 5.63
CA SER A 234 -19.44 6.20 5.85
C SER A 234 -19.46 4.84 6.55
N ALA A 235 -18.39 4.05 6.49
CA ALA A 235 -18.34 2.70 7.08
C ALA A 235 -17.78 2.66 8.51
N GLY A 236 -17.32 3.79 9.09
CA GLY A 236 -16.80 3.84 10.46
C GLY A 236 -15.46 3.12 10.70
N ASN A 237 -14.91 2.40 9.72
CA ASN A 237 -13.66 1.63 9.80
C ASN A 237 -12.40 2.46 9.47
N VAL A 238 -12.41 3.77 9.73
CA VAL A 238 -11.26 4.64 9.42
C VAL A 238 -10.27 4.57 10.58
N VAL A 239 -9.13 3.90 10.37
CA VAL A 239 -7.96 4.13 11.23
C VAL A 239 -7.43 5.51 10.90
N ASP A 240 -7.34 6.41 11.88
CA ASP A 240 -6.73 7.72 11.68
C ASP A 240 -5.20 7.60 11.63
N PRO A 241 -4.56 7.68 10.44
CA PRO A 241 -3.12 7.55 10.34
C PRO A 241 -2.42 8.77 11.01
N LEU A 242 -3.11 9.91 11.15
CA LEU A 242 -2.57 11.08 11.82
C LEU A 242 -2.50 10.88 13.34
N GLY A 243 -3.48 10.22 13.95
CA GLY A 243 -3.41 9.79 15.35
C GLY A 243 -2.25 8.83 15.63
N LEU A 244 -1.91 7.96 14.67
CA LEU A 244 -0.75 7.06 14.78
C LEU A 244 0.59 7.77 14.58
N LYS A 245 0.64 8.79 13.71
CA LYS A 245 1.80 9.70 13.62
C LYS A 245 2.09 10.35 14.97
N ASP A 246 1.07 10.81 15.69
CA ASP A 246 1.27 11.54 16.94
C ASP A 246 1.88 10.63 18.04
N ARG A 247 1.71 9.31 17.91
CA ARG A 247 2.36 8.32 18.79
C ARG A 247 3.80 7.99 18.37
N LEU A 248 4.06 7.68 17.09
CA LEU A 248 5.35 7.08 16.64
C LEU A 248 6.21 7.97 15.74
N GLY A 249 5.72 9.16 15.43
CA GLY A 249 6.36 10.10 14.53
C GLY A 249 6.03 9.87 13.06
N VAL A 250 6.17 10.96 12.29
CA VAL A 250 5.85 11.00 10.85
C VAL A 250 6.69 10.04 10.02
N ASP A 251 7.97 9.89 10.34
CA ASP A 251 8.88 9.06 9.55
C ASP A 251 8.61 7.57 9.73
N SER A 252 8.17 7.14 10.92
CA SER A 252 7.70 5.76 11.12
C SER A 252 6.50 5.47 10.23
N LEU A 253 5.52 6.38 10.19
CA LEU A 253 4.34 6.24 9.34
C LEU A 253 4.72 6.20 7.85
N ARG A 254 5.57 7.13 7.39
CA ARG A 254 6.04 7.17 6.00
C ARG A 254 6.79 5.89 5.64
N TYR A 255 7.68 5.41 6.51
CA TYR A 255 8.40 4.16 6.32
C TYR A 255 7.42 3.00 6.14
N PHE A 256 6.44 2.87 7.03
CA PHE A 256 5.43 1.81 6.93
C PHE A 256 4.66 1.87 5.60
N LEU A 257 4.11 3.03 5.24
CA LEU A 257 3.32 3.18 4.02
C LEU A 257 4.14 2.83 2.77
N MET A 258 5.41 3.25 2.71
CA MET A 258 6.27 3.01 1.56
C MET A 258 6.87 1.59 1.54
N ARG A 259 7.03 0.95 2.71
CA ARG A 259 7.60 -0.40 2.83
C ARG A 259 6.55 -1.49 2.65
N GLU A 260 5.32 -1.26 3.06
CA GLU A 260 4.27 -2.30 3.09
C GLU A 260 3.50 -2.40 1.77
N MET A 261 3.30 -1.29 1.05
CA MET A 261 2.59 -1.30 -0.23
C MET A 261 3.53 -1.64 -1.40
N VAL A 262 3.13 -2.62 -2.21
CA VAL A 262 3.67 -2.83 -3.56
C VAL A 262 2.82 -2.01 -4.53
N VAL A 263 3.46 -1.14 -5.32
CA VAL A 263 2.73 -0.25 -6.24
C VAL A 263 1.89 -1.07 -7.24
N GLY A 264 0.60 -0.75 -7.27
CA GLY A 264 -0.44 -1.40 -8.08
C GLY A 264 -1.18 -2.55 -7.41
N LEU A 265 -0.74 -3.01 -6.24
CA LEU A 265 -1.52 -3.92 -5.42
C LEU A 265 -2.23 -3.15 -4.30
N ASP A 266 -3.38 -3.67 -3.88
CA ASP A 266 -4.02 -3.19 -2.66
C ASP A 266 -3.20 -3.64 -1.45
N ALA A 267 -3.14 -2.82 -0.41
CA ALA A 267 -2.43 -3.11 0.82
C ALA A 267 -3.35 -2.92 2.03
N ASP A 268 -3.28 -3.85 2.97
CA ASP A 268 -4.03 -3.76 4.23
C ASP A 268 -3.26 -2.88 5.24
N PHE A 269 -3.96 -1.92 5.83
CA PHE A 269 -3.48 -1.16 6.97
C PHE A 269 -3.99 -1.82 8.26
N SER A 270 -3.08 -2.15 9.17
CA SER A 270 -3.40 -2.46 10.56
C SER A 270 -2.39 -1.83 11.52
N GLU A 271 -2.86 -1.43 12.71
CA GLU A 271 -1.96 -0.91 13.77
C GLU A 271 -0.90 -1.94 14.15
N GLU A 272 -1.26 -3.23 14.16
CA GLU A 272 -0.32 -4.31 14.44
C GLU A 272 0.78 -4.40 13.37
N ALA A 273 0.44 -4.35 12.07
CA ALA A 273 1.42 -4.35 11.00
C ALA A 273 2.34 -3.12 11.09
N PHE A 274 1.76 -1.96 11.40
CA PHE A 274 2.51 -0.74 11.61
C PHE A 274 3.52 -0.87 12.75
N LEU A 275 3.08 -1.35 13.91
CA LEU A 275 3.94 -1.53 15.09
C LEU A 275 4.99 -2.61 14.87
N ARG A 276 4.69 -3.69 14.14
CA ARG A 276 5.68 -4.70 13.75
C ARG A 276 6.81 -4.08 12.93
N ARG A 277 6.48 -3.29 11.89
CA ARG A 277 7.48 -2.60 11.06
C ARG A 277 8.29 -1.60 11.87
N HIS A 278 7.63 -0.81 12.72
CA HIS A 278 8.33 0.12 13.59
C HIS A 278 9.31 -0.61 14.54
N ASN A 279 8.85 -1.65 15.22
CA ASN A 279 9.63 -2.35 16.23
C ASN A 279 10.77 -3.17 15.63
N TYR A 280 10.52 -3.93 14.57
CA TYR A 280 11.52 -4.82 14.00
C TYR A 280 12.49 -4.07 13.09
N ASP A 281 11.98 -3.35 12.10
CA ASP A 281 12.85 -2.71 11.11
C ASP A 281 13.51 -1.45 11.72
N LEU A 282 12.74 -0.58 12.37
CA LEU A 282 13.27 0.72 12.82
C LEU A 282 13.91 0.66 14.20
N ALA A 283 13.25 0.07 15.20
CA ALA A 283 13.79 0.03 16.56
C ALA A 283 14.89 -1.02 16.73
N ASN A 284 14.66 -2.27 16.31
CA ASN A 284 15.58 -3.37 16.54
C ASN A 284 16.77 -3.40 15.58
N ASP A 285 16.58 -3.08 14.30
CA ASP A 285 17.68 -3.11 13.33
C ASP A 285 18.41 -1.75 13.26
N LEU A 286 17.76 -0.71 12.73
CA LEU A 286 18.39 0.59 12.50
C LEU A 286 18.71 1.34 13.80
N GLY A 287 17.72 1.47 14.69
CA GLY A 287 17.82 2.25 15.90
C GLY A 287 18.78 1.64 16.92
N ASN A 288 18.73 0.31 17.09
CA ASN A 288 19.65 -0.40 17.96
C ASN A 288 21.10 -0.29 17.47
N LEU A 289 21.33 -0.44 16.15
CA LEU A 289 22.66 -0.28 15.56
C LEU A 289 23.24 1.10 15.88
N ALA A 290 22.50 2.16 15.56
CA ALA A 290 22.91 3.53 15.79
C ALA A 290 23.20 3.78 17.29
N ASN A 291 22.30 3.35 18.17
CA ASN A 291 22.43 3.53 19.62
C ASN A 291 23.62 2.75 20.20
N ARG A 292 23.85 1.50 19.77
CA ARG A 292 24.99 0.68 20.23
C ARG A 292 26.32 1.27 19.79
N LEU A 293 26.43 1.68 18.52
CA LEU A 293 27.63 2.34 18.00
C LEU A 293 27.89 3.65 18.74
N ALA A 294 26.88 4.51 18.87
CA ALA A 294 27.02 5.80 19.54
C ALA A 294 27.48 5.65 20.99
N LYS A 295 26.80 4.82 21.78
CA LYS A 295 27.16 4.57 23.19
C LYS A 295 28.58 4.04 23.32
N PHE A 296 29.00 3.15 22.42
CA PHE A 296 30.35 2.60 22.47
C PHE A 296 31.40 3.65 22.15
N ILE A 297 31.19 4.44 21.08
CA ILE A 297 32.09 5.51 20.69
C ILE A 297 32.20 6.57 21.79
N GLN A 298 31.07 6.99 22.37
CA GLN A 298 31.01 7.94 23.50
C GLN A 298 31.77 7.45 24.73
N ARG A 299 31.58 6.19 25.12
CA ARG A 299 32.16 5.65 26.36
C ARG A 299 33.61 5.22 26.21
N SER A 300 33.99 4.70 25.05
CA SER A 300 35.26 3.96 24.89
C SER A 300 36.20 4.61 23.87
N LEU A 301 35.67 5.37 22.91
CA LEU A 301 36.42 5.97 21.80
C LEU A 301 36.42 7.52 21.81
N GLY A 302 36.17 8.13 22.98
CA GLY A 302 36.28 9.59 23.15
C GLY A 302 35.14 10.41 22.54
N GLY A 303 34.02 9.77 22.16
CA GLY A 303 32.81 10.46 21.70
C GLY A 303 32.94 11.19 20.38
N LYS A 304 33.92 10.81 19.56
CA LYS A 304 34.16 11.39 18.25
C LYS A 304 34.26 10.28 17.20
N VAL A 305 33.93 10.60 15.95
CA VAL A 305 34.10 9.67 14.83
C VAL A 305 35.59 9.25 14.77
N PRO A 306 35.89 7.95 14.89
CA PRO A 306 37.27 7.45 14.96
C PRO A 306 38.01 7.59 13.62
N ALA A 307 39.31 7.34 13.62
CA ALA A 307 40.11 7.31 12.39
C ALA A 307 39.75 6.08 11.51
N PRO A 308 39.82 6.20 10.18
CA PRO A 308 39.68 5.06 9.29
C PRO A 308 40.85 4.08 9.47
N GLY A 309 40.63 2.82 9.12
CA GLY A 309 41.66 1.79 9.13
C GLY A 309 41.10 0.43 8.73
N THR A 310 41.87 -0.61 9.01
CA THR A 310 41.47 -2.00 8.73
C THR A 310 41.26 -2.74 10.04
N ALA A 311 40.02 -3.15 10.31
CA ALA A 311 39.69 -4.03 11.43
C ALA A 311 39.81 -5.50 11.03
N ASN A 312 39.28 -5.82 9.84
CA ASN A 312 39.35 -7.11 9.18
C ASN A 312 39.18 -6.89 7.67
N ALA A 313 40.25 -7.03 6.89
CA ALA A 313 40.26 -6.67 5.47
C ALA A 313 39.13 -7.31 4.64
N ALA A 314 38.76 -8.57 4.93
CA ALA A 314 37.70 -9.26 4.22
C ALA A 314 36.32 -8.68 4.55
N LEU A 315 36.01 -8.54 5.85
CA LEU A 315 34.72 -7.99 6.30
C LEU A 315 34.57 -6.50 5.95
N ASP A 316 35.66 -5.73 6.07
CA ASP A 316 35.72 -4.31 5.73
C ASP A 316 35.45 -4.09 4.24
N GLY A 317 36.11 -4.89 3.38
CA GLY A 317 35.91 -4.85 1.94
C GLY A 317 34.49 -5.25 1.53
N GLU A 318 33.91 -6.27 2.17
CA GLU A 318 32.55 -6.73 1.89
C GLU A 318 31.51 -5.65 2.20
N VAL A 319 31.55 -5.06 3.41
CA VAL A 319 30.56 -4.05 3.82
C VAL A 319 30.70 -2.77 2.99
N ARG A 320 31.93 -2.37 2.63
CA ARG A 320 32.19 -1.25 1.73
C ARG A 320 31.61 -1.49 0.34
N ALA A 321 31.93 -2.64 -0.26
CA ALA A 321 31.44 -3.00 -1.59
C ALA A 321 29.90 -3.05 -1.64
N MET A 322 29.27 -3.61 -0.60
CA MET A 322 27.81 -3.64 -0.48
C MET A 322 27.21 -2.24 -0.42
N ALA A 323 27.78 -1.33 0.39
CA ALA A 323 27.27 0.04 0.52
C ALA A 323 27.46 0.85 -0.78
N GLU A 324 28.63 0.78 -1.41
CA GLU A 324 28.93 1.51 -2.64
C GLU A 324 28.08 1.02 -3.82
N GLY A 325 27.91 -0.30 -3.98
CA GLY A 325 27.09 -0.90 -5.03
C GLY A 325 25.57 -0.71 -4.83
N LEU A 326 25.12 -0.51 -3.59
CA LEU A 326 23.69 -0.33 -3.29
C LEU A 326 23.11 0.94 -3.93
N LYS A 327 23.92 1.97 -4.17
CA LYS A 327 23.47 3.23 -4.80
C LYS A 327 22.82 2.99 -6.16
N ASP A 328 23.49 2.25 -7.03
CA ASP A 328 23.01 1.97 -8.38
C ASP A 328 21.78 1.06 -8.34
N ARG A 329 21.78 0.10 -7.40
CA ARG A 329 20.63 -0.78 -7.20
C ARG A 329 19.38 -0.04 -6.74
N VAL A 330 19.51 0.87 -5.78
CA VAL A 330 18.39 1.71 -5.31
C VAL A 330 17.89 2.62 -6.43
N ARG A 331 18.79 3.24 -7.21
CA ARG A 331 18.43 4.05 -8.37
C ARG A 331 17.58 3.25 -9.36
N GLU A 332 18.03 2.06 -9.74
CA GLU A 332 17.31 1.18 -10.67
C GLU A 332 15.91 0.82 -10.14
N LEU A 333 15.80 0.46 -8.87
CA LEU A 333 14.52 0.10 -8.25
C LEU A 333 13.55 1.29 -8.19
N VAL A 334 14.04 2.48 -7.84
CA VAL A 334 13.22 3.70 -7.82
C VAL A 334 12.76 4.10 -9.22
N GLU A 335 13.63 4.00 -10.22
CA GLU A 335 13.27 4.28 -11.62
C GLU A 335 12.15 3.37 -12.12
N LYS A 336 12.17 2.10 -11.69
CA LYS A 336 11.15 1.06 -11.92
C LYS A 336 9.96 1.12 -10.96
N VAL A 337 9.89 2.14 -10.08
CA VAL A 337 8.78 2.35 -9.12
C VAL A 337 8.65 1.20 -8.10
N ARG A 338 9.74 0.46 -7.85
CA ARG A 338 9.85 -0.62 -6.85
C ARG A 338 10.38 -0.08 -5.53
N ILE A 339 9.66 0.85 -4.93
CA ILE A 339 10.11 1.60 -3.75
C ILE A 339 10.25 0.72 -2.51
N GLU A 340 9.33 -0.23 -2.33
CA GLU A 340 9.35 -1.19 -1.22
C GLU A 340 10.62 -2.06 -1.26
N ALA A 341 11.05 -2.44 -2.46
CA ALA A 341 12.25 -3.22 -2.67
C ALA A 341 13.53 -2.38 -2.45
N ALA A 342 13.51 -1.10 -2.85
CA ALA A 342 14.63 -0.20 -2.58
C ALA A 342 14.86 0.01 -1.07
N ILE A 343 13.76 0.16 -0.30
CA ILE A 343 13.82 0.23 1.16
C ILE A 343 14.36 -1.08 1.74
N GLU A 344 13.85 -2.23 1.28
CA GLU A 344 14.29 -3.54 1.78
C GLU A 344 15.78 -3.80 1.53
N GLN A 345 16.29 -3.49 0.34
CA GLN A 345 17.73 -3.61 0.03
C GLN A 345 18.58 -2.70 0.93
N THR A 346 18.06 -1.52 1.28
CA THR A 346 18.74 -0.62 2.21
C THR A 346 18.72 -1.13 3.64
N MET A 347 17.62 -1.75 4.07
CA MET A 347 17.55 -2.42 5.38
C MET A 347 18.43 -3.67 5.45
N GLU A 348 18.66 -4.37 4.35
CA GLU A 348 19.63 -5.48 4.32
C GLU A 348 21.06 -4.98 4.56
N LEU A 349 21.43 -3.79 4.06
CA LEU A 349 22.70 -3.16 4.44
C LEU A 349 22.74 -2.89 5.95
N VAL A 350 21.67 -2.35 6.56
CA VAL A 350 21.60 -2.13 8.02
C VAL A 350 21.80 -3.44 8.79
N ARG A 351 21.16 -4.53 8.37
CA ARG A 351 21.34 -5.86 8.97
C ARG A 351 22.75 -6.41 8.76
N ARG A 352 23.36 -6.20 7.58
CA ARG A 352 24.76 -6.58 7.33
C ARG A 352 25.72 -5.81 8.24
N VAL A 353 25.49 -4.52 8.49
CA VAL A 353 26.31 -3.72 9.40
C VAL A 353 26.13 -4.19 10.85
N ASN A 354 24.92 -4.58 11.26
CA ASN A 354 24.73 -5.24 12.56
C ASN A 354 25.56 -6.53 12.69
N ARG A 355 25.56 -7.38 11.65
CA ARG A 355 26.41 -8.59 11.60
C ARG A 355 27.89 -8.25 11.63
N TYR A 356 28.33 -7.25 10.86
CA TYR A 356 29.71 -6.78 10.82
C TYR A 356 30.22 -6.37 12.21
N VAL A 357 29.41 -5.61 12.97
CA VAL A 357 29.74 -5.22 14.35
C VAL A 357 29.79 -6.43 15.29
N ALA A 358 28.95 -7.45 15.07
CA ALA A 358 28.99 -8.69 15.84
C ALA A 358 30.20 -9.57 15.51
N GLU A 359 30.63 -9.62 14.24
CA GLU A 359 31.78 -10.41 13.77
C GLU A 359 33.12 -9.77 14.15
N THR A 360 33.21 -8.44 14.12
CA THR A 360 34.43 -7.69 14.47
C THR A 360 34.59 -7.46 15.96
N GLU A 361 33.52 -7.64 16.75
CA GLU A 361 33.49 -7.50 18.20
C GLU A 361 34.27 -6.28 18.75
N PRO A 362 34.01 -5.04 18.28
CA PRO A 362 34.83 -3.87 18.62
C PRO A 362 34.88 -3.60 20.13
N PHE A 363 33.84 -4.01 20.85
CA PHE A 363 33.72 -3.94 22.32
C PHE A 363 34.75 -4.78 23.08
N LYS A 364 35.16 -5.92 22.51
CA LYS A 364 36.25 -6.74 23.03
C LYS A 364 37.58 -6.22 22.49
N LEU A 365 37.61 -5.99 21.19
CA LEU A 365 38.80 -5.58 20.44
C LEU A 365 39.45 -4.32 20.99
N VAL A 366 38.69 -3.35 21.53
CA VAL A 366 39.25 -2.12 22.10
C VAL A 366 40.24 -2.34 23.25
N ARG A 367 40.15 -3.49 23.94
CA ARG A 367 41.08 -3.86 25.02
C ARG A 367 42.37 -4.50 24.51
N GLU A 368 42.35 -5.01 23.28
CA GLU A 368 43.43 -5.77 22.66
C GLU A 368 44.18 -4.92 21.64
N ASP A 369 43.41 -4.30 20.73
CA ASP A 369 43.87 -3.42 19.67
C ASP A 369 42.86 -2.30 19.47
N ARG A 370 43.15 -1.16 20.09
CA ARG A 370 42.31 0.03 20.02
C ARG A 370 42.16 0.54 18.57
N ALA A 371 43.23 0.51 17.78
CA ALA A 371 43.21 1.05 16.41
C ALA A 371 42.29 0.20 15.52
N ARG A 372 42.28 -1.13 15.69
CA ARG A 372 41.35 -1.99 14.97
C ARG A 372 39.90 -1.81 15.43
N ALA A 373 39.65 -1.56 16.71
CA ALA A 373 38.30 -1.23 17.20
C ALA A 373 37.80 0.12 16.64
N GLU A 374 38.68 1.12 16.57
CA GLU A 374 38.42 2.42 15.95
C GLU A 374 38.07 2.25 14.46
N ALA A 375 38.86 1.45 13.71
CA ALA A 375 38.58 1.12 12.32
C ALA A 375 37.22 0.42 12.12
N ALA A 376 36.87 -0.54 12.98
CA ALA A 376 35.59 -1.24 12.91
C ALA A 376 34.40 -0.26 13.10
N CYS A 377 34.51 0.64 14.08
CA CYS A 377 33.49 1.66 14.30
C CYS A 377 33.40 2.66 13.14
N TYR A 378 34.53 3.07 12.55
CA TYR A 378 34.54 3.94 11.37
C TYR A 378 33.82 3.28 10.19
N ASN A 379 34.16 2.02 9.86
CA ASN A 379 33.56 1.29 8.73
C ASN A 379 32.06 1.07 8.94
N ALA A 380 31.63 0.75 10.17
CA ALA A 380 30.21 0.62 10.50
C ALA A 380 29.45 1.95 10.38
N LEU A 381 30.06 3.07 10.80
CA LEU A 381 29.48 4.41 10.64
C LEU A 381 29.40 4.83 9.17
N ALA A 382 30.43 4.54 8.38
CA ALA A 382 30.46 4.85 6.94
C ALA A 382 29.33 4.10 6.21
N ALA A 383 29.14 2.81 6.49
CA ALA A 383 28.04 2.04 5.94
C ALA A 383 26.65 2.52 6.43
N LEU A 384 26.53 2.87 7.72
CA LEU A 384 25.30 3.45 8.27
C LEU A 384 24.96 4.79 7.59
N ARG A 385 25.95 5.64 7.31
CA ARG A 385 25.77 6.90 6.57
C ARG A 385 25.17 6.65 5.19
N PHE A 386 25.57 5.59 4.50
CA PHE A 386 24.95 5.20 3.22
C PHE A 386 23.48 4.83 3.40
N ALA A 387 23.17 3.94 4.35
CA ALA A 387 21.80 3.54 4.62
C ALA A 387 20.90 4.74 4.97
N LEU A 388 21.37 5.66 5.80
CA LEU A 388 20.62 6.86 6.19
C LEU A 388 20.35 7.80 5.01
N ASN A 389 21.30 7.99 4.10
CA ASN A 389 21.09 8.80 2.89
C ASN A 389 20.11 8.13 1.91
N LEU A 390 20.16 6.81 1.79
CA LEU A 390 19.25 6.05 0.91
C LEU A 390 17.81 5.97 1.47
N LEU A 391 17.65 5.97 2.80
CA LEU A 391 16.34 6.00 3.47
C LEU A 391 15.77 7.43 3.60
N TRP A 392 16.56 8.48 3.37
CA TRP A 392 16.14 9.88 3.55
C TRP A 392 14.88 10.27 2.76
N PRO A 393 14.66 9.86 1.50
CA PRO A 393 13.42 10.17 0.78
C PRO A 393 12.15 9.66 1.50
N VAL A 394 12.29 8.62 2.32
CA VAL A 394 11.21 7.98 3.07
C VAL A 394 11.13 8.54 4.49
N MET A 395 12.25 8.69 5.19
CA MET A 395 12.35 9.14 6.59
C MET A 395 13.20 10.40 6.75
N PRO A 396 12.79 11.55 6.18
CA PRO A 396 13.68 12.71 6.05
C PRO A 396 14.17 13.26 7.39
N ARG A 397 13.30 13.37 8.40
CA ARG A 397 13.63 14.03 9.67
C ARG A 397 14.53 13.15 10.54
N LYS A 398 14.27 11.85 10.60
CA LYS A 398 15.01 10.86 11.38
C LYS A 398 16.35 10.56 10.73
N CYS A 399 16.42 10.45 9.41
CA CYS A 399 17.69 10.29 8.72
C CYS A 399 18.61 11.50 8.91
N GLU A 400 18.10 12.73 8.76
CA GLU A 400 18.89 13.94 9.03
C GLU A 400 19.34 14.03 10.49
N SER A 401 18.42 13.79 11.44
CA SER A 401 18.74 13.78 12.86
C SER A 401 19.81 12.75 13.21
N LEU A 402 19.74 11.55 12.61
CA LEU A 402 20.71 10.49 12.84
C LEU A 402 22.06 10.79 12.19
N LEU A 403 22.09 11.31 10.97
CA LEU A 403 23.33 11.72 10.31
C LEU A 403 24.11 12.72 11.18
N ARG A 404 23.43 13.76 11.68
CA ARG A 404 24.06 14.74 12.59
C ARG A 404 24.51 14.11 13.91
N ALA A 405 23.62 13.37 14.57
CA ALA A 405 23.89 12.80 15.89
C ALA A 405 24.98 11.72 15.88
N MET A 406 25.20 11.06 14.74
CA MET A 406 26.27 10.07 14.55
C MET A 406 27.59 10.69 14.06
N GLY A 407 27.69 12.02 13.96
CA GLY A 407 28.87 12.70 13.42
C GLY A 407 29.07 12.50 11.91
N ALA A 408 28.06 11.98 11.20
CA ALA A 408 28.12 11.59 9.79
C ALA A 408 27.80 12.74 8.80
N GLY A 409 27.69 13.97 9.31
CA GLY A 409 27.45 15.18 8.52
C GLY A 409 25.98 15.42 8.19
N GLU A 410 25.74 16.22 7.15
CA GLU A 410 24.41 16.43 6.57
C GLU A 410 24.14 15.39 5.46
N ARG A 411 22.88 15.32 5.02
CA ARG A 411 22.53 14.50 3.85
C ARG A 411 23.29 14.96 2.61
N VAL A 412 23.57 14.04 1.71
CA VAL A 412 24.03 14.40 0.36
C VAL A 412 22.87 14.94 -0.48
N GLY A 413 23.18 15.85 -1.40
CA GLY A 413 22.21 16.38 -2.35
C GLY A 413 21.89 15.37 -3.45
N ARG A 414 22.93 14.89 -4.14
CA ARG A 414 22.82 13.88 -5.20
C ARG A 414 23.41 12.57 -4.71
N LEU A 415 22.81 11.46 -5.14
CA LEU A 415 23.28 10.12 -4.77
C LEU A 415 24.72 9.85 -5.23
N ASP A 416 25.13 10.44 -6.35
CA ASP A 416 26.50 10.29 -6.89
C ASP A 416 27.56 10.96 -6.01
N ASP A 417 27.17 11.91 -5.16
CA ASP A 417 28.06 12.61 -4.24
C ASP A 417 28.29 11.81 -2.95
N LEU A 418 27.60 10.67 -2.77
CA LEU A 418 27.78 9.80 -1.61
C LEU A 418 29.02 8.91 -1.80
N ARG A 419 30.16 9.31 -1.20
CA ARG A 419 31.41 8.53 -1.19
C ARG A 419 31.71 7.95 0.18
N TRP A 420 32.33 6.77 0.20
CA TRP A 420 32.74 6.07 1.44
C TRP A 420 33.71 6.91 2.28
N ASP A 421 34.72 7.48 1.62
CA ASP A 421 35.84 8.14 2.27
C ASP A 421 35.54 9.59 2.72
N ASP A 422 34.32 10.10 2.50
CA ASP A 422 33.88 11.46 2.88
C ASP A 422 33.40 11.57 4.34
N LEU A 423 33.47 10.49 5.13
CA LEU A 423 33.11 10.54 6.55
C LEU A 423 34.19 11.28 7.33
N ALA A 424 33.89 12.51 7.74
CA ALA A 424 34.80 13.33 8.53
C ALA A 424 35.13 12.68 9.88
N THR A 425 36.43 12.55 10.19
CA THR A 425 36.91 12.06 11.47
C THR A 425 36.91 13.16 12.52
N GLY A 426 36.88 12.79 13.80
CA GLY A 426 36.93 13.73 14.91
C GLY A 426 35.63 14.52 15.17
N THR A 427 34.60 14.34 14.33
CA THR A 427 33.29 14.95 14.54
C THR A 427 32.59 14.34 15.77
N PRO A 428 31.88 15.14 16.58
CA PRO A 428 31.20 14.62 17.77
C PRO A 428 30.09 13.61 17.44
N VAL A 429 30.03 12.53 18.22
CA VAL A 429 28.92 11.58 18.22
C VAL A 429 28.05 11.86 19.45
N THR A 430 26.86 12.40 19.22
CA THR A 430 25.98 12.99 20.25
C THR A 430 24.63 12.31 20.35
N LEU A 431 24.42 11.15 19.72
CA LEU A 431 23.15 10.44 19.82
C LEU A 431 22.88 10.04 21.29
N GLU A 432 21.69 10.41 21.78
CA GLU A 432 21.21 10.07 23.12
C GLU A 432 20.00 9.15 23.01
N GLY A 433 20.13 7.95 23.59
CA GLY A 433 19.04 6.98 23.65
C GLY A 433 18.66 6.35 22.29
N PRO A 434 17.65 5.46 22.28
CA PRO A 434 17.18 4.82 21.06
C PRO A 434 16.40 5.82 20.18
N PRO A 435 16.76 6.00 18.90
CA PRO A 435 16.12 6.98 18.02
C PRO A 435 14.69 6.57 17.60
N PHE A 436 14.39 5.28 17.70
CA PHE A 436 13.08 4.68 17.50
C PHE A 436 12.74 3.90 18.77
N PRO A 437 12.04 4.51 19.74
CA PRO A 437 11.65 3.82 20.97
C PRO A 437 10.69 2.69 20.66
N ARG A 438 11.04 1.47 21.06
CA ARG A 438 10.17 0.30 20.93
C ARG A 438 8.82 0.59 21.57
N GLN A 439 7.79 0.06 20.94
CA GLN A 439 6.41 0.19 21.40
C GLN A 439 5.92 -1.15 21.87
N ASP A 440 5.03 -1.11 22.85
CA ASP A 440 4.25 -2.29 23.18
C ASP A 440 3.37 -2.62 21.98
N MET A 441 3.50 -3.86 21.51
CA MET A 441 2.50 -4.39 20.62
C MET A 441 1.18 -4.35 21.39
N PRO A 442 0.04 -4.00 20.77
CA PRO A 442 -1.23 -4.39 21.32
C PRO A 442 -1.06 -5.85 21.65
N THR A 443 -1.21 -6.19 22.92
CA THR A 443 -1.54 -7.55 23.26
C THR A 443 -2.71 -7.85 22.34
N GLU A 444 -2.47 -8.68 21.31
CA GLU A 444 -3.49 -9.68 20.99
C GLU A 444 -3.98 -10.12 22.36
N PRO A 445 -5.30 -10.20 22.62
CA PRO A 445 -5.68 -11.04 23.73
C PRO A 445 -4.92 -12.32 23.44
N ALA A 446 -3.90 -12.60 24.27
CA ALA A 446 -3.16 -13.81 24.11
C ALA A 446 -4.27 -14.87 23.98
N PRO A 447 -4.21 -15.85 23.07
CA PRO A 447 -4.99 -17.04 23.33
C PRO A 447 -4.53 -17.43 24.72
N ALA A 448 -5.37 -17.13 25.75
CA ALA A 448 -4.90 -16.61 27.03
C ALA A 448 -3.59 -17.31 27.34
N GLU A 449 -2.46 -16.58 27.33
CA GLU A 449 -1.22 -17.13 27.83
C GLU A 449 -1.67 -17.73 29.13
N ALA A 450 -1.73 -19.06 29.16
CA ALA A 450 -2.38 -19.72 30.25
C ALA A 450 -1.52 -19.26 31.40
N ALA A 451 -2.09 -18.35 32.21
CA ALA A 451 -1.75 -18.24 33.60
C ALA A 451 -1.44 -19.66 34.01
N THR A 452 -0.27 -19.89 34.57
CA THR A 452 0.26 -21.23 34.85
C THR A 452 -0.75 -22.09 35.64
N GLY A 453 -1.72 -22.70 34.92
CA GLY A 453 -3.03 -23.16 35.39
C GLY A 453 -4.22 -22.72 34.50
N PRO A 454 -5.01 -23.64 33.89
CA PRO A 454 -6.08 -23.28 32.93
C PRO A 454 -7.05 -22.24 33.50
N ALA A 455 -7.32 -21.18 32.72
CA ALA A 455 -8.35 -20.21 33.05
C ALA A 455 -9.68 -20.94 33.30
N LYS A 456 -10.26 -20.75 34.49
CA LYS A 456 -11.53 -21.38 34.85
C LYS A 456 -12.63 -20.78 33.99
N VAL A 457 -13.15 -21.56 33.05
CA VAL A 457 -14.34 -21.20 32.28
C VAL A 457 -15.60 -21.56 33.09
N PRO A 458 -16.68 -20.75 33.00
CA PRO A 458 -17.98 -21.13 33.54
C PRO A 458 -18.49 -22.41 32.86
N LEU A 459 -19.20 -23.28 33.60
CA LEU A 459 -19.72 -24.56 33.09
C LEU A 459 -20.65 -24.35 31.89
N GLU A 460 -21.34 -23.22 31.85
CA GLU A 460 -22.22 -22.78 30.78
C GLU A 460 -21.49 -22.67 29.44
N ALA A 461 -20.21 -22.29 29.44
CA ALA A 461 -19.40 -22.23 28.23
C ALA A 461 -19.12 -23.63 27.66
N PHE A 462 -18.96 -24.64 28.52
CA PHE A 462 -18.83 -26.03 28.09
C PHE A 462 -20.19 -26.61 27.68
N ALA A 463 -21.25 -26.32 28.43
CA ALA A 463 -22.62 -26.77 28.12
C ALA A 463 -23.15 -26.19 26.78
N ALA A 464 -22.63 -25.04 26.35
CA ALA A 464 -22.95 -24.43 25.06
C ALA A 464 -22.32 -25.17 23.88
N LEU A 465 -21.33 -26.06 24.07
CA LEU A 465 -20.75 -26.87 23.00
C LEU A 465 -21.61 -28.12 22.75
N ASP A 466 -21.93 -28.38 21.49
CA ASP A 466 -22.56 -29.63 21.07
C ASP A 466 -21.46 -30.61 20.65
N LEU A 467 -20.99 -31.40 21.61
CA LEU A 467 -19.99 -32.45 21.39
C LEU A 467 -20.70 -33.77 21.11
N ARG A 468 -20.40 -34.40 19.98
CA ARG A 468 -21.00 -35.69 19.57
C ARG A 468 -19.94 -36.71 19.20
N VAL A 469 -20.22 -37.98 19.46
CA VAL A 469 -19.45 -39.09 18.89
C VAL A 469 -19.80 -39.19 17.41
N GLY A 470 -18.79 -39.20 16.54
CA GLY A 470 -18.95 -39.42 15.11
C GLY A 470 -18.13 -40.60 14.61
N THR A 471 -18.61 -41.28 13.57
CA THR A 471 -17.87 -42.36 12.88
C THR A 471 -17.47 -41.87 11.50
N VAL A 472 -16.18 -41.94 11.18
CA VAL A 472 -15.69 -41.54 9.85
C VAL A 472 -16.12 -42.58 8.82
N VAL A 473 -16.94 -42.19 7.85
CA VAL A 473 -17.47 -43.07 6.79
C VAL A 473 -16.75 -42.88 5.46
N ALA A 474 -16.15 -41.70 5.24
CA ALA A 474 -15.24 -41.46 4.12
C ALA A 474 -14.11 -40.52 4.52
N ALA A 475 -12.94 -40.70 3.92
CA ALA A 475 -11.80 -39.82 4.08
C ALA A 475 -11.02 -39.72 2.77
N GLN A 476 -10.55 -38.52 2.45
CA GLN A 476 -9.75 -38.26 1.25
C GLN A 476 -8.70 -37.18 1.48
N ALA A 477 -7.57 -37.30 0.80
CA ALA A 477 -6.54 -36.25 0.81
C ALA A 477 -7.01 -35.04 0.00
N ILE A 478 -6.70 -33.84 0.48
CA ILE A 478 -7.03 -32.61 -0.26
C ILE A 478 -5.87 -32.26 -1.21
N PRO A 479 -6.11 -32.15 -2.53
CA PRO A 479 -5.07 -31.77 -3.48
C PRO A 479 -4.42 -30.44 -3.09
N LYS A 480 -3.08 -30.39 -3.05
CA LYS A 480 -2.27 -29.22 -2.66
C LYS A 480 -2.31 -28.84 -1.17
N ALA A 481 -2.96 -29.61 -0.29
CA ALA A 481 -2.92 -29.38 1.17
C ALA A 481 -2.39 -30.61 1.93
N GLN A 482 -1.07 -30.71 2.06
CA GLN A 482 -0.38 -31.88 2.61
C GLN A 482 -0.70 -32.20 4.09
N LYS A 483 -1.28 -31.25 4.82
CA LYS A 483 -1.64 -31.41 6.25
C LYS A 483 -3.12 -31.69 6.49
N LEU A 484 -3.95 -31.65 5.46
CA LEU A 484 -5.41 -31.67 5.59
C LEU A 484 -6.04 -32.90 4.93
N LEU A 485 -7.04 -33.46 5.60
CA LEU A 485 -7.95 -34.47 5.04
C LEU A 485 -9.38 -33.91 5.01
N SER A 486 -10.13 -34.28 3.98
CA SER A 486 -11.58 -34.09 3.87
C SER A 486 -12.24 -35.38 4.35
N LEU A 487 -13.15 -35.25 5.31
CA LEU A 487 -13.80 -36.35 6.00
C LEU A 487 -15.32 -36.22 5.89
N GLU A 488 -16.00 -37.35 5.69
CA GLU A 488 -17.43 -37.48 5.92
C GLU A 488 -17.62 -38.25 7.22
N VAL A 489 -18.27 -37.61 8.20
CA VAL A 489 -18.43 -38.18 9.54
C VAL A 489 -19.91 -38.32 9.87
N ASP A 490 -20.34 -39.56 10.08
CA ASP A 490 -21.68 -39.87 10.57
C ASP A 490 -21.78 -39.50 12.05
N ILE A 491 -22.64 -38.54 12.36
CA ILE A 491 -22.97 -38.10 13.73
C ILE A 491 -24.45 -38.32 14.06
N GLY A 492 -25.09 -39.31 13.43
CA GLY A 492 -26.50 -39.65 13.65
C GLY A 492 -27.49 -38.67 12.98
N GLU A 493 -27.05 -37.95 11.95
CA GLU A 493 -27.88 -37.06 11.12
C GLU A 493 -28.34 -37.77 9.84
N GLU A 494 -29.26 -37.17 9.07
CA GLU A 494 -29.77 -37.75 7.81
C GLU A 494 -28.67 -38.00 6.77
N ALA A 495 -27.61 -37.19 6.80
CA ALA A 495 -26.43 -37.33 5.97
C ALA A 495 -25.15 -37.19 6.82
N PRO A 496 -24.06 -37.87 6.44
CA PRO A 496 -22.74 -37.61 7.02
C PRO A 496 -22.36 -36.15 6.86
N ARG A 497 -21.61 -35.65 7.84
CA ARG A 497 -21.19 -34.25 7.86
C ARG A 497 -19.79 -34.11 7.30
N HIS A 498 -19.63 -33.20 6.35
CA HIS A 498 -18.33 -32.88 5.77
C HIS A 498 -17.48 -32.02 6.72
N LEU A 499 -16.27 -32.50 7.02
CA LEU A 499 -15.29 -31.89 7.91
C LEU A 499 -13.92 -31.82 7.23
N VAL A 500 -13.15 -30.76 7.52
CA VAL A 500 -11.75 -30.65 7.10
C VAL A 500 -10.86 -30.73 8.34
N ALA A 501 -9.98 -31.73 8.38
CA ALA A 501 -9.19 -32.05 9.57
C ALA A 501 -7.68 -31.99 9.31
N GLY A 502 -6.94 -31.33 10.20
CA GLY A 502 -5.49 -31.18 10.15
C GLY A 502 -4.70 -32.39 10.66
N VAL A 503 -5.08 -33.60 10.22
CA VAL A 503 -4.58 -34.86 10.79
C VAL A 503 -3.74 -35.69 9.82
N ALA A 504 -3.49 -35.18 8.61
CA ALA A 504 -2.78 -35.90 7.54
C ALA A 504 -1.31 -36.22 7.86
N GLU A 505 -0.69 -35.52 8.83
CA GLU A 505 0.67 -35.81 9.29
C GLU A 505 0.78 -37.13 10.08
N ALA A 506 -0.33 -37.61 10.66
CA ALA A 506 -0.36 -38.78 11.52
C ALA A 506 -1.30 -39.89 11.05
N TYR A 507 -2.29 -39.56 10.22
CA TYR A 507 -3.28 -40.51 9.73
C TYR A 507 -3.40 -40.42 8.20
N SER A 508 -3.36 -41.57 7.53
CA SER A 508 -3.81 -41.67 6.14
C SER A 508 -5.34 -41.76 6.08
N PRO A 509 -5.97 -41.49 4.91
CA PRO A 509 -7.41 -41.68 4.76
C PRO A 509 -7.90 -43.08 5.16
N GLN A 510 -7.12 -44.13 4.88
CA GLN A 510 -7.47 -45.51 5.21
C GLN A 510 -7.47 -45.76 6.71
N ASP A 511 -6.57 -45.09 7.45
CA ASP A 511 -6.50 -45.24 8.91
C ASP A 511 -7.74 -44.71 9.60
N LEU A 512 -8.46 -43.77 8.97
CA LEU A 512 -9.60 -43.09 9.58
C LEU A 512 -10.93 -43.80 9.35
N LEU A 513 -11.07 -44.58 8.28
CA LEU A 513 -12.33 -45.26 7.96
C LEU A 513 -12.80 -46.15 9.11
N GLY A 514 -14.06 -45.95 9.54
CA GLY A 514 -14.68 -46.67 10.64
C GLY A 514 -14.21 -46.26 12.04
N ARG A 515 -13.28 -45.30 12.17
CA ARG A 515 -12.87 -44.80 13.48
C ARG A 515 -13.91 -43.89 14.09
N GLN A 516 -14.03 -43.98 15.40
CA GLN A 516 -14.82 -43.03 16.19
C GLN A 516 -13.98 -41.82 16.57
N VAL A 517 -14.59 -40.64 16.49
CA VAL A 517 -14.00 -39.35 16.83
C VAL A 517 -15.01 -38.52 17.63
N ILE A 518 -14.53 -37.57 18.42
CA ILE A 518 -15.41 -36.55 19.02
C ILE A 518 -15.47 -35.34 18.09
N VAL A 519 -16.69 -34.94 17.71
CA VAL A 519 -17.00 -33.83 16.82
C VAL A 519 -17.64 -32.69 17.60
N VAL A 520 -17.14 -31.48 17.41
CA VAL A 520 -17.85 -30.25 17.81
C VAL A 520 -18.82 -29.86 16.69
N ALA A 521 -20.10 -30.08 16.94
CA ALA A 521 -21.17 -30.05 15.93
C ALA A 521 -21.87 -28.69 15.79
N ASN A 522 -21.68 -27.73 16.69
CA ASN A 522 -22.36 -26.43 16.63
C ASN A 522 -21.41 -25.25 16.37
N LEU A 523 -20.26 -25.50 15.75
CA LEU A 523 -19.39 -24.43 15.25
C LEU A 523 -19.96 -23.81 13.98
N GLN A 524 -19.75 -22.50 13.80
CA GLN A 524 -20.05 -21.84 12.53
C GLN A 524 -19.21 -22.46 11.40
N PRO A 525 -19.81 -22.76 10.23
CA PRO A 525 -19.08 -23.29 9.09
C PRO A 525 -17.94 -22.35 8.66
N ARG A 526 -16.80 -22.93 8.27
CA ARG A 526 -15.66 -22.16 7.77
C ARG A 526 -15.08 -22.80 6.52
N LYS A 527 -14.67 -21.98 5.55
CA LYS A 527 -13.93 -22.45 4.38
C LYS A 527 -12.45 -22.65 4.74
N VAL A 528 -11.99 -23.89 4.59
CA VAL A 528 -10.60 -24.30 4.79
C VAL A 528 -10.10 -24.84 3.46
N PHE A 529 -9.11 -24.16 2.86
CA PHE A 529 -8.51 -24.56 1.60
C PHE A 529 -9.51 -24.77 0.44
N GLY A 530 -10.58 -23.96 0.39
CA GLY A 530 -11.64 -24.05 -0.62
C GLY A 530 -12.78 -25.03 -0.30
N PHE A 531 -12.64 -25.83 0.75
CA PHE A 531 -13.66 -26.78 1.23
C PHE A 531 -14.38 -26.22 2.46
N GLU A 532 -15.68 -26.43 2.57
CA GLU A 532 -16.45 -26.00 3.73
C GLU A 532 -16.40 -27.05 4.85
N SER A 533 -15.92 -26.67 6.04
CA SER A 533 -15.91 -27.54 7.22
C SER A 533 -17.07 -27.18 8.14
N ASN A 534 -17.95 -28.15 8.38
CA ASN A 534 -19.17 -27.98 9.17
C ASN A 534 -19.04 -28.45 10.64
N GLY A 535 -17.81 -28.41 11.16
CA GLY A 535 -17.48 -28.82 12.51
C GLY A 535 -15.98 -29.02 12.68
N MET A 536 -15.59 -29.62 13.81
CA MET A 536 -14.21 -29.90 14.14
C MET A 536 -14.08 -31.22 14.88
N ILE A 537 -13.11 -32.06 14.51
CA ILE A 537 -12.75 -33.25 15.30
C ILE A 537 -11.73 -32.90 16.38
N LEU A 538 -11.79 -33.57 17.53
CA LEU A 538 -10.86 -33.37 18.63
C LEU A 538 -9.67 -34.33 18.53
N ALA A 539 -8.46 -33.80 18.72
CA ALA A 539 -7.22 -34.55 18.74
C ALA A 539 -6.29 -34.02 19.85
N VAL A 540 -5.52 -34.92 20.45
CA VAL A 540 -4.42 -34.62 21.37
C VAL A 540 -3.14 -34.54 20.56
N ARG A 541 -2.29 -33.56 20.88
CA ARG A 541 -0.93 -33.49 20.37
C ARG A 541 0.02 -33.45 21.56
N ASP A 542 0.95 -34.40 21.60
CA ASP A 542 2.00 -34.47 22.61
C ASP A 542 3.37 -34.73 21.94
N LYS A 543 4.37 -35.09 22.76
CA LYS A 543 5.72 -35.43 22.31
C LYS A 543 5.79 -36.68 21.41
N ASP A 544 4.78 -37.56 21.50
CA ASP A 544 4.74 -38.86 20.84
C ASP A 544 3.92 -38.81 19.54
N GLY A 545 3.14 -37.75 19.32
CA GLY A 545 2.50 -37.44 18.04
C GLY A 545 1.10 -36.87 18.18
N LEU A 546 0.27 -37.09 17.15
CA LEU A 546 -1.14 -36.70 17.13
C LEU A 546 -2.02 -37.93 17.37
N ALA A 547 -2.92 -37.87 18.34
CA ALA A 547 -3.88 -38.93 18.67
C ALA A 547 -5.33 -38.40 18.63
N LEU A 548 -6.23 -39.06 17.92
CA LEU A 548 -7.65 -38.69 17.91
C LEU A 548 -8.32 -38.99 19.25
N VAL A 549 -9.21 -38.10 19.68
CA VAL A 549 -10.06 -38.32 20.87
C VAL A 549 -11.27 -39.14 20.45
N ALA A 550 -11.48 -40.25 21.14
CA ALA A 550 -12.57 -41.19 20.90
C ALA A 550 -13.07 -41.77 22.23
N PRO A 551 -14.32 -42.28 22.28
CA PRO A 551 -14.78 -42.99 23.47
C PRO A 551 -14.01 -44.31 23.65
N VAL A 552 -13.72 -44.68 24.90
CA VAL A 552 -12.99 -45.92 25.22
C VAL A 552 -13.78 -47.17 24.82
N ARG A 553 -15.11 -47.09 24.85
CA ARG A 553 -16.01 -48.12 24.34
C ARG A 553 -16.71 -47.60 23.09
N PRO A 554 -16.99 -48.44 22.08
CA PRO A 554 -17.80 -48.04 20.96
C PRO A 554 -19.14 -47.44 21.40
N ALA A 555 -19.46 -46.25 20.89
CA ALA A 555 -20.72 -45.56 21.18
C ALA A 555 -21.51 -45.34 19.88
N SER A 556 -22.83 -45.17 19.97
CA SER A 556 -23.63 -44.88 18.78
C SER A 556 -23.24 -43.52 18.17
N PRO A 557 -23.16 -43.39 16.84
CA PRO A 557 -23.04 -42.09 16.17
C PRO A 557 -24.10 -41.11 16.67
N GLY A 558 -23.69 -39.86 16.93
CA GLY A 558 -24.55 -38.81 17.45
C GLY A 558 -24.73 -38.78 18.97
N ALA A 559 -24.19 -39.76 19.70
CA ALA A 559 -24.23 -39.74 21.16
C ALA A 559 -23.54 -38.47 21.70
N LYS A 560 -24.24 -37.76 22.59
CA LYS A 560 -23.75 -36.51 23.19
C LYS A 560 -22.64 -36.79 24.21
N VAL A 561 -21.56 -36.03 24.13
CA VAL A 561 -20.49 -36.00 25.14
C VAL A 561 -20.83 -34.90 26.15
N SER A 562 -20.79 -35.24 27.44
CA SER A 562 -21.22 -34.38 28.56
C SER A 562 -20.21 -34.32 29.67
#